data_AF-A0A7X9A3Z9-F1
#
_entry.id   AF-A0A7X9A3Z9-F1
#
_cell.length_a   1.000
_cell.length_b   1.000
_cell.length_c   1.000
_cell.angle_alpha   90.00
_cell.angle_beta   90.00
_cell.angle_gamma   90.00
#
_symmetry.space_group_name_H-M   'P 1'
#
loop_
_entity.id
_entity.type
_entity.pdbx_description
1 polymer ?
#
loop_
_entity_poly.entity_id
_entity_poly.type
_entity_poly.pdbx_seq_one_letter_code
_entity_poly.pdbx_strand_id
1 'polypeptide(L)'
;MKVFLKDISHVDIDLIDKYPIHGVVFAITAQNCESIREKVEKLPFYIPVIGEIAPLPKYAIEELIFFCRLSGIIITEKNSREKLSCPLITYTGDSDWNALVKSQDGYKTDKIMLNEIKKKSPQALVLTKDELLELWPEIYNFWGKWDWRTDD
;
A
#
# COMPACT_ATOMS: atom_id res chain seq x y z
N MET A 1 11.95 4.74 4.36
CA MET A 1 10.90 4.65 3.33
C MET A 1 10.56 3.18 3.08
N LYS A 2 9.28 2.80 3.14
CA LYS A 2 8.78 1.45 2.79
C LYS A 2 8.32 1.43 1.32
N VAL A 3 8.35 0.26 0.69
CA VAL A 3 7.85 0.08 -0.69
C VAL A 3 6.75 -0.97 -0.69
N PHE A 4 5.62 -0.65 -1.30
CA PHE A 4 4.50 -1.55 -1.50
C PHE A 4 4.25 -1.71 -2.99
N LEU A 5 3.83 -2.90 -3.38
CA LEU A 5 3.42 -3.18 -4.76
C LEU A 5 1.90 -3.10 -4.90
N LYS A 6 1.43 -2.38 -5.92
CA LYS A 6 0.01 -2.20 -6.21
C LYS A 6 -0.48 -3.18 -7.28
N ASP A 7 -1.62 -3.81 -7.00
CA ASP A 7 -2.41 -4.61 -7.93
C ASP A 7 -1.65 -5.70 -8.69
N ILE A 8 -0.69 -6.34 -8.02
CA ILE A 8 0.17 -7.35 -8.63
C ILE A 8 -0.59 -8.59 -9.12
N SER A 9 -0.02 -9.26 -10.10
CA SER A 9 -0.49 -10.56 -10.59
C SER A 9 0.32 -11.71 -9.98
N HIS A 10 -0.10 -12.94 -10.26
CA HIS A 10 0.59 -14.13 -9.77
C HIS A 10 2.03 -14.25 -10.29
N VAL A 11 2.31 -13.75 -11.50
CA VAL A 11 3.67 -13.79 -12.08
C VAL A 11 4.59 -12.74 -11.47
N ASP A 12 4.06 -11.78 -10.72
CA ASP A 12 4.82 -10.68 -10.13
C ASP A 12 5.20 -10.94 -8.67
N ILE A 13 4.75 -12.07 -8.11
CA ILE A 13 5.05 -12.48 -6.73
C ILE A 13 6.56 -12.68 -6.55
N ASP A 14 7.27 -13.10 -7.60
CA ASP A 14 8.73 -13.25 -7.56
C ASP A 14 9.49 -11.92 -7.32
N LEU A 15 8.86 -10.78 -7.59
CA LEU A 15 9.41 -9.46 -7.29
C LEU A 15 9.52 -9.23 -5.79
N ILE A 16 8.66 -9.86 -4.98
CA ILE A 16 8.70 -9.77 -3.52
C ILE A 16 10.00 -10.36 -2.97
N ASP A 17 10.55 -11.38 -3.62
CA ASP A 17 11.81 -12.00 -3.22
C ASP A 17 13.04 -11.28 -3.78
N LYS A 18 12.87 -10.53 -4.88
CA LYS A 18 13.95 -9.79 -5.57
C LYS A 18 14.17 -8.39 -5.01
N TYR A 19 13.11 -7.76 -4.51
CA TYR A 19 13.10 -6.40 -4.02
C TYR A 19 12.61 -6.39 -2.56
N PRO A 20 13.04 -5.43 -1.73
CA PRO A 20 12.59 -5.27 -0.35
C PRO A 20 11.17 -4.67 -0.30
N ILE A 21 10.20 -5.45 -0.79
CA ILE A 21 8.78 -5.13 -0.77
C ILE A 21 8.25 -5.40 0.63
N HIS A 22 7.61 -4.38 1.20
CA HIS A 22 7.12 -4.37 2.58
C HIS A 22 5.64 -4.74 2.69
N GLY A 23 4.96 -4.90 1.57
CA GLY A 23 3.53 -5.20 1.51
C GLY A 23 2.97 -5.06 0.11
N VAL A 24 1.71 -5.41 -0.03
CA VAL A 24 0.96 -5.23 -1.28
C VAL A 24 -0.31 -4.43 -1.02
N VAL A 25 -0.72 -3.65 -2.01
CA VAL A 25 -1.95 -2.88 -2.01
C VAL A 25 -2.82 -3.40 -3.16
N PHE A 26 -4.07 -3.75 -2.87
CA PHE A 26 -5.04 -4.13 -3.90
C PHE A 26 -6.24 -3.21 -3.89
N ALA A 27 -6.68 -2.77 -5.06
CA ALA A 27 -8.00 -2.18 -5.24
C ALA A 27 -9.06 -3.29 -5.19
N ILE A 28 -9.84 -3.34 -4.11
CA ILE A 28 -10.81 -4.42 -3.86
C ILE A 28 -12.23 -3.92 -4.10
N THR A 29 -12.97 -4.70 -4.89
CA THR A 29 -14.40 -4.57 -5.12
C THR A 29 -15.08 -5.93 -4.90
N ALA A 30 -16.40 -5.93 -4.81
CA ALA A 30 -17.16 -7.18 -4.73
C ALA A 30 -16.96 -8.07 -5.98
N GLN A 31 -16.63 -7.50 -7.14
CA GLN A 31 -16.45 -8.25 -8.38
C GLN A 31 -15.09 -8.94 -8.48
N ASN A 32 -14.06 -8.44 -7.79
CA ASN A 32 -12.69 -8.94 -7.93
C ASN A 32 -12.12 -9.59 -6.65
N CYS A 33 -12.88 -9.58 -5.55
CA CYS A 33 -12.41 -10.08 -4.25
C CYS A 33 -11.99 -11.55 -4.29
N GLU A 34 -12.67 -12.41 -5.06
CA GLU A 34 -12.28 -13.82 -5.23
C GLU A 34 -10.92 -13.95 -5.90
N SER A 35 -10.69 -13.22 -7.00
CA SER A 35 -9.39 -13.21 -7.67
C SER A 35 -8.27 -12.66 -6.77
N ILE A 36 -8.56 -11.64 -5.97
CA ILE A 36 -7.60 -11.08 -5.01
C ILE A 36 -7.31 -12.10 -3.92
N ARG A 37 -8.32 -12.83 -3.43
CA ARG A 37 -8.15 -13.88 -2.43
C ARG A 37 -7.21 -14.97 -2.92
N GLU A 38 -7.37 -15.44 -4.15
CA GLU A 38 -6.46 -16.42 -4.76
C GLU A 38 -5.02 -15.92 -4.86
N LYS A 39 -4.82 -14.62 -5.16
CA LYS A 39 -3.50 -14.01 -5.17
C LYS A 39 -2.89 -13.98 -3.77
N VAL A 40 -3.67 -13.57 -2.77
CA VAL A 40 -3.25 -13.49 -1.36
C VAL A 40 -2.80 -14.84 -0.82
N GLU A 41 -3.43 -15.95 -1.22
CA GLU A 41 -3.02 -17.30 -0.80
C GLU A 41 -1.63 -17.72 -1.30
N LYS A 42 -1.16 -17.10 -2.38
CA LYS A 42 0.14 -17.37 -2.97
C LYS A 42 1.23 -16.44 -2.45
N LEU A 43 0.87 -15.38 -1.72
CA LEU A 43 1.84 -14.46 -1.14
C LEU A 43 2.55 -15.09 0.05
N PRO A 44 3.84 -14.77 0.28
CA PRO A 44 4.50 -15.14 1.52
C PRO A 44 3.73 -14.62 2.73
N PHE A 45 3.57 -15.46 3.76
CA PHE A 45 2.69 -15.17 4.91
C PHE A 45 3.04 -13.89 5.68
N TYR A 46 4.28 -13.41 5.56
CA TYR A 46 4.77 -12.21 6.24
C TYR A 46 4.47 -10.92 5.47
N ILE A 47 3.98 -10.99 4.23
CA ILE A 47 3.66 -9.83 3.41
C ILE A 47 2.28 -9.30 3.82
N PRO A 48 2.20 -8.09 4.41
CA PRO A 48 0.92 -7.50 4.74
C PRO A 48 0.15 -7.14 3.47
N VAL A 49 -1.14 -7.43 3.48
CA VAL A 49 -2.07 -7.11 2.39
C VAL A 49 -2.93 -5.94 2.81
N ILE A 50 -2.90 -4.86 2.04
CA ILE A 50 -3.70 -3.66 2.27
C ILE A 50 -4.77 -3.58 1.18
N GLY A 51 -6.03 -3.41 1.58
CA GLY A 51 -7.14 -3.20 0.66
C GLY A 51 -7.45 -1.72 0.47
N GLU A 52 -7.38 -1.24 -0.76
CA GLU A 52 -7.98 0.03 -1.16
C GLU A 52 -9.44 -0.25 -1.54
N ILE A 53 -10.39 0.26 -0.75
CA ILE A 53 -11.81 -0.08 -0.84
C ILE A 53 -12.61 1.21 -1.04
N ALA A 54 -13.45 1.22 -2.07
CA ALA A 54 -14.41 2.29 -2.29
C ALA A 54 -15.43 2.37 -1.13
N PRO A 55 -16.13 3.50 -0.94
CA PRO A 55 -17.09 3.64 0.14
C PRO A 55 -18.19 2.56 0.03
N LEU A 56 -18.30 1.72 1.06
CA LEU A 56 -19.28 0.65 1.17
C LEU A 56 -19.89 0.66 2.58
N PRO A 57 -21.07 0.04 2.78
CA PRO A 57 -21.60 -0.19 4.12
C PRO A 57 -20.59 -0.98 4.98
N LYS A 58 -20.55 -0.68 6.28
CA LYS A 58 -19.61 -1.32 7.22
C LYS A 58 -19.56 -2.85 7.09
N TYR A 59 -20.73 -3.51 7.05
CA TYR A 59 -20.78 -4.98 6.99
C TYR A 59 -20.04 -5.53 5.77
N ALA A 60 -20.14 -4.86 4.61
CA ALA A 60 -19.48 -5.26 3.39
C ALA A 60 -17.95 -5.05 3.48
N ILE A 61 -17.51 -3.97 4.13
CA ILE A 61 -16.08 -3.72 4.38
C ILE A 61 -15.52 -4.80 5.32
N GLU A 62 -16.23 -5.14 6.39
CA GLU A 62 -15.84 -6.21 7.33
C GLU A 62 -15.72 -7.56 6.60
N GLU A 63 -16.70 -7.92 5.77
CA GLU A 63 -16.64 -9.14 4.94
C GLU A 63 -15.38 -9.15 4.06
N LEU A 64 -15.06 -8.05 3.38
CA LEU A 64 -13.85 -7.94 2.56
C LEU A 64 -12.57 -8.06 3.39
N ILE A 65 -12.52 -7.46 4.59
CA ILE A 65 -11.37 -7.56 5.52
C ILE A 65 -11.10 -9.02 5.86
N PHE A 66 -12.13 -9.76 6.30
CA PHE A 66 -11.98 -11.16 6.69
C PHE A 66 -11.71 -12.06 5.48
N PHE A 67 -12.47 -11.88 4.40
CA PHE A 67 -12.39 -12.71 3.21
C PHE A 67 -11.00 -12.61 2.56
N CYS A 68 -10.52 -11.38 2.32
CA CYS A 68 -9.21 -11.13 1.68
C CYS A 68 -8.03 -11.16 2.66
N ARG A 69 -8.26 -11.44 3.96
CA ARG A 69 -7.23 -11.45 5.02
C ARG A 69 -6.44 -10.15 5.11
N LEU A 70 -7.15 -9.02 5.07
CA LEU A 70 -6.53 -7.70 5.02
C LEU A 70 -5.89 -7.32 6.35
N SER A 71 -4.63 -6.90 6.28
CA SER A 71 -3.87 -6.33 7.40
C SER A 71 -4.08 -4.83 7.55
N GLY A 72 -4.57 -4.16 6.51
CA GLY A 72 -4.88 -2.75 6.49
C GLY A 72 -5.92 -2.42 5.43
N ILE A 73 -6.57 -1.27 5.57
CA ILE A 73 -7.46 -0.73 4.55
C ILE A 73 -7.22 0.76 4.30
N ILE A 74 -7.52 1.17 3.08
CA ILE A 74 -7.52 2.56 2.62
C ILE A 74 -8.92 2.85 2.08
N ILE A 75 -9.63 3.80 2.69
CA ILE A 75 -11.02 4.14 2.35
C ILE A 75 -11.06 5.56 1.77
N THR A 76 -11.72 5.71 0.62
CA THR A 76 -11.78 6.96 -0.16
C THR A 76 -12.80 8.00 0.34
N GLU A 77 -13.52 7.75 1.45
CA GLU A 77 -14.40 8.76 2.08
C GLU A 77 -14.36 8.74 3.61
N LYS A 78 -14.54 9.93 4.20
CA LYS A 78 -14.32 10.26 5.62
C LYS A 78 -15.48 9.86 6.56
N ASN A 79 -16.53 9.21 6.05
CA ASN A 79 -17.82 9.12 6.76
C ASN A 79 -18.10 7.83 7.54
N SER A 80 -17.20 6.85 7.59
CA SER A 80 -17.32 5.77 8.57
C SER A 80 -16.43 6.05 9.78
N ARG A 81 -16.89 6.85 10.74
CA ARG A 81 -16.32 6.88 12.11
C ARG A 81 -16.63 5.60 12.90
N GLU A 82 -17.21 4.60 12.25
CA GLU A 82 -17.48 3.32 12.85
C GLU A 82 -16.19 2.52 12.98
N LYS A 83 -15.97 1.93 14.16
CA LYS A 83 -14.82 1.07 14.43
C LYS A 83 -14.90 -0.17 13.53
N LEU A 84 -13.90 -0.35 12.66
CA LEU A 84 -13.71 -1.53 11.83
C LEU A 84 -12.76 -2.52 12.52
N SER A 85 -12.85 -3.80 12.17
CA SER A 85 -11.99 -4.85 12.76
C SER A 85 -10.53 -4.83 12.26
N CYS A 86 -10.20 -3.96 11.31
CA CYS A 86 -8.86 -3.86 10.73
C CYS A 86 -7.91 -2.99 11.57
N PRO A 87 -6.67 -3.41 11.85
CA PRO A 87 -5.76 -2.66 12.72
C PRO A 87 -5.21 -1.38 12.08
N LEU A 88 -5.04 -1.36 10.76
CA LEU A 88 -4.56 -0.18 10.02
C LEU A 88 -5.68 0.36 9.13
N ILE A 89 -6.14 1.58 9.40
CA ILE A 89 -7.16 2.26 8.60
C ILE A 89 -6.61 3.63 8.20
N THR A 90 -6.52 3.86 6.89
CA THR A 90 -6.15 5.15 6.32
C THR A 90 -7.33 5.71 5.52
N TYR A 91 -7.58 7.00 5.62
CA TYR A 91 -8.60 7.67 4.83
C TYR A 91 -7.90 8.52 3.78
N THR A 92 -8.28 8.37 2.52
CA THR A 92 -7.77 9.17 1.40
C THR A 92 -8.90 10.00 0.81
N GLY A 93 -8.63 11.25 0.45
CA GLY A 93 -9.54 12.06 -0.36
C GLY A 93 -9.27 11.92 -1.86
N ASP A 94 -8.14 11.32 -2.23
CA ASP A 94 -7.62 11.26 -3.59
C ASP A 94 -7.63 9.81 -4.08
N SER A 95 -8.12 9.61 -5.32
CA SER A 95 -8.13 8.31 -6.00
C SER A 95 -6.82 7.99 -6.73
N ASP A 96 -5.99 9.01 -6.95
CA ASP A 96 -4.75 8.94 -7.73
C ASP A 96 -3.57 9.31 -6.83
N TRP A 97 -3.18 8.38 -5.97
CA TRP A 97 -2.10 8.52 -4.99
C TRP A 97 -1.09 7.37 -5.15
N ASN A 98 0.17 7.63 -4.82
CA ASN A 98 1.25 6.65 -4.88
C ASN A 98 2.18 6.70 -3.66
N ALA A 99 1.84 7.51 -2.64
CA ALA A 99 2.66 7.66 -1.45
C ALA A 99 1.83 7.84 -0.17
N LEU A 100 2.38 7.40 0.95
CA LEU A 100 1.93 7.77 2.29
C LEU A 100 2.94 8.72 2.93
N VAL A 101 2.46 9.88 3.34
CA VAL A 101 3.25 10.96 3.95
C VAL A 101 2.78 11.17 5.39
N LYS A 102 3.74 11.34 6.30
CA LYS A 102 3.43 11.66 7.70
C LYS A 102 2.97 13.12 7.82
N SER A 103 1.86 13.33 8.49
CA SER A 103 1.31 14.65 8.82
C SER A 103 1.12 14.77 10.34
N GLN A 104 0.74 15.96 10.82
CA GLN A 104 0.44 16.19 12.24
C GLN A 104 -0.72 15.33 12.75
N ASP A 105 -1.67 14.99 11.88
CA ASP A 105 -2.88 14.22 12.22
C ASP A 105 -2.75 12.71 11.97
N GLY A 106 -1.54 12.22 11.65
CA GLY A 106 -1.29 10.83 11.25
C GLY A 106 -0.81 10.71 9.81
N TYR A 107 -1.18 9.65 9.10
CA TYR A 107 -0.77 9.44 7.70
C TYR A 107 -1.78 10.02 6.73
N LYS A 108 -1.29 10.65 5.66
CA LYS A 108 -2.07 11.11 4.51
C LYS A 108 -1.52 10.50 3.24
N THR A 109 -2.38 10.23 2.29
CA THR A 109 -2.01 9.86 0.93
C THR A 109 -1.55 11.11 0.15
N ASP A 110 -0.63 10.94 -0.78
CA ASP A 110 -0.17 11.99 -1.70
C ASP A 110 0.19 11.36 -3.05
N LYS A 111 0.20 12.17 -4.10
CA LYS A 111 0.78 11.83 -5.40
C LYS A 111 2.13 12.52 -5.55
N ILE A 112 3.18 11.73 -5.48
CA ILE A 112 4.56 12.22 -5.55
C ILE A 112 5.14 11.86 -6.91
N MET A 113 5.59 12.88 -7.64
CA MET A 113 6.47 12.69 -8.79
C MET A 113 7.87 12.30 -8.32
N LEU A 114 8.57 11.54 -9.14
CA LEU A 114 9.77 10.79 -8.76
C LEU A 114 10.95 11.67 -8.38
N ASN A 115 11.13 12.74 -9.16
CA ASN A 115 12.08 13.81 -8.88
C ASN A 115 11.80 14.55 -7.56
N GLU A 116 10.60 14.41 -6.99
CA GLU A 116 10.19 15.04 -5.73
C GLU A 116 10.24 14.10 -4.52
N ILE A 117 10.55 12.80 -4.70
CA ILE A 117 10.64 11.82 -3.58
C ILE A 117 11.57 12.34 -2.47
N LYS A 118 12.72 12.93 -2.82
CA LYS A 118 13.65 13.58 -1.86
C LYS A 118 13.00 14.66 -1.02
N LYS A 119 12.21 15.50 -1.67
CA LYS A 119 11.67 16.72 -1.08
C LYS A 119 10.51 16.39 -0.14
N LYS A 120 9.73 15.39 -0.51
CA LYS A 120 8.53 14.96 0.22
C LYS A 120 8.82 13.90 1.28
N SER A 121 9.93 13.17 1.18
CA SER A 121 10.37 12.12 2.11
C SER A 121 9.23 11.18 2.54
N PRO A 122 8.58 10.49 1.58
CA PRO A 122 7.44 9.65 1.88
C PRO A 122 7.82 8.51 2.82
N GLN A 123 6.89 8.17 3.71
CA GLN A 123 7.05 7.05 4.63
C GLN A 123 6.86 5.73 3.89
N ALA A 124 5.95 5.70 2.92
CA ALA A 124 5.77 4.57 2.01
C ALA A 124 5.54 5.05 0.58
N LEU A 125 6.07 4.31 -0.39
CA LEU A 125 5.70 4.38 -1.80
C LEU A 125 4.85 3.17 -2.16
N VAL A 126 3.82 3.40 -2.97
CA VAL A 126 2.91 2.38 -3.50
C VAL A 126 3.04 2.44 -5.02
N LEU A 127 3.67 1.41 -5.58
CA LEU A 127 4.09 1.38 -6.97
C LEU A 127 3.47 0.18 -7.66
N THR A 128 3.05 0.34 -8.90
CA THR A 128 2.84 -0.79 -9.80
C THR A 128 4.15 -1.51 -10.09
N LYS A 129 4.08 -2.68 -10.69
CA LYS A 129 5.28 -3.41 -11.13
C LYS A 129 6.16 -2.59 -12.07
N ASP A 130 5.55 -1.97 -13.08
CA ASP A 130 6.31 -1.25 -14.12
C ASP A 130 7.01 -0.04 -13.50
N GLU A 131 6.32 0.69 -12.62
CA GLU A 131 6.90 1.76 -11.82
C GLU A 131 8.04 1.23 -10.93
N LEU A 132 7.87 0.10 -10.23
CA LEU A 132 8.96 -0.45 -9.42
C LEU A 132 10.21 -0.71 -10.28
N LEU A 133 10.07 -1.38 -11.42
CA LEU A 133 11.19 -1.77 -12.26
C LEU A 133 11.90 -0.56 -12.87
N GLU A 134 11.13 0.43 -13.31
CA GLU A 134 11.65 1.69 -13.85
C GLU A 134 12.40 2.49 -12.78
N LEU A 135 11.86 2.53 -11.56
CA LEU A 135 12.30 3.45 -10.51
C LEU A 135 13.26 2.83 -9.52
N TRP A 136 13.45 1.52 -9.59
CA TRP A 136 14.33 0.81 -8.68
C TRP A 136 15.74 1.41 -8.59
N PRO A 137 16.42 1.80 -9.69
CA PRO A 137 17.74 2.43 -9.57
C PRO A 137 17.73 3.70 -8.72
N GLU A 138 16.67 4.51 -8.79
CA GLU A 138 16.52 5.72 -7.99
C GLU A 138 16.21 5.39 -6.54
N ILE A 139 15.23 4.51 -6.30
CA ILE A 139 14.82 4.02 -4.96
C ILE A 139 16.01 3.39 -4.22
N TYR A 140 16.81 2.57 -4.91
CA TYR A 140 17.99 1.95 -4.34
C TYR A 140 19.04 2.99 -3.95
N ASN A 141 19.29 3.99 -4.81
CA ASN A 141 20.19 5.10 -4.50
C ASN A 141 19.69 5.96 -3.32
N PHE A 142 18.38 6.01 -3.09
CA PHE A 142 17.80 6.63 -1.90
C PHE A 142 18.15 5.88 -0.63
N TRP A 143 17.95 4.56 -0.63
CA TRP A 143 18.28 3.74 0.54
C TRP A 143 19.77 3.63 0.79
N GLY A 144 20.60 3.51 -0.25
CA GLY A 144 22.05 3.46 -0.12
C GLY A 144 22.68 4.75 0.41
N LYS A 145 21.97 5.89 0.35
CA LYS A 145 22.41 7.19 0.89
C LYS A 145 21.77 7.55 2.23
N TRP A 146 20.78 6.78 2.70
CA TRP A 146 20.34 6.82 4.08
C TRP A 146 21.44 6.14 4.92
N ASP A 147 22.51 6.88 5.17
CA ASP A 147 23.50 6.52 6.17
C ASP A 147 22.76 6.50 7.51
N TRP A 148 22.55 5.31 8.08
CA TRP A 148 21.95 5.09 9.40
C TRP A 148 22.75 5.74 10.54
N ARG A 149 23.86 6.41 10.19
CA ARG A 149 24.75 7.16 11.08
C ARG A 149 24.40 8.63 11.26
N THR A 150 23.30 9.12 10.69
CA THR A 150 22.79 10.46 11.00
C THR A 150 21.40 10.38 11.60
N ASP A 151 21.32 9.73 12.76
CA ASP A 151 20.34 10.03 13.80
C ASP A 151 21.14 10.24 15.10
N ASP A 152 21.82 11.40 15.18
CA ASP A 152 22.31 12.01 16.43
C ASP A 152 21.40 13.20 16.78
#